data_AF-A0A853JTU4-F1
#
_entry.id   AF-A0A853JTU4-F1
#
_cell.length_a   1.000
_cell.length_b   1.000
_cell.length_c   1.000
_cell.angle_alpha   90.00
_cell.angle_beta   90.00
_cell.angle_gamma   90.00
#
_symmetry.space_group_name_H-M   'P 1'
#
loop_
_entity.id
_entity.type
_entity.pdbx_description
1 polymer ?
#
loop_
_entity_poly.entity_id
_entity_poly.type
_entity_poly.pdbx_seq_one_letter_code
_entity_poly.pdbx_strand_id
1 'polypeptide(L)'
;MKELTVFDIIGPNMIGPSSSHTAGALRIALLARKMVKGSIRKAEFVLYGSFARTYRGHGTDKALVAGILGFGTEDYRIRDSFEYARKAGLEYRFITNTEKK
;
A
#
# COMPACT_ATOMS: atom_id res chain seq x y z
N MET A 1 20.49 -9.03 22.36
CA MET A 1 19.97 -7.71 21.99
C MET A 1 20.02 -7.63 20.46
N LYS A 2 18.99 -7.14 19.77
CA LYS A 2 19.02 -7.07 18.30
C LYS A 2 19.99 -5.96 17.89
N GLU A 3 21.06 -6.28 17.18
CA GLU A 3 21.96 -5.26 16.62
C GLU A 3 21.21 -4.48 15.54
N LEU A 4 21.22 -3.15 15.64
CA LEU A 4 20.64 -2.24 14.65
C LEU A 4 21.76 -1.72 13.76
N THR A 5 21.57 -1.84 12.46
CA THR A 5 22.48 -1.30 11.45
C THR A 5 21.94 0.02 10.90
N VAL A 6 22.79 0.79 10.21
CA VAL A 6 22.36 2.03 9.52
C VAL A 6 21.22 1.77 8.52
N PHE A 7 21.16 0.57 7.93
CA PHE A 7 20.13 0.18 6.97
C PHE A 7 18.78 -0.16 7.63
N ASP A 8 18.76 -0.37 8.95
CA ASP A 8 17.51 -0.51 9.71
C ASP A 8 16.87 0.85 10.03
N ILE A 9 17.69 1.92 10.00
CA ILE A 9 17.27 3.29 10.34
C ILE A 9 16.92 4.06 9.07
N ILE A 10 17.76 3.99 8.04
CA ILE A 10 17.54 4.66 6.76
C ILE A 10 16.56 3.81 5.93
N GLY A 11 15.31 4.26 5.90
CA GLY A 11 14.27 3.65 5.07
C GLY A 11 14.58 3.75 3.58
N PRO A 12 13.93 2.93 2.74
CA PRO A 12 14.12 2.99 1.30
C PRO A 12 13.69 4.35 0.74
N ASN A 13 14.21 4.70 -0.43
CA ASN A 13 13.61 5.77 -1.22
C ASN A 13 12.14 5.44 -1.46
N MET A 14 11.26 6.41 -1.20
CA MET A 14 9.83 6.21 -1.27
C MET A 14 9.10 7.48 -1.73
N ILE A 15 7.95 7.29 -2.34
CA ILE A 15 6.97 8.36 -2.51
C ILE A 15 6.24 8.57 -1.19
N GLY A 16 6.30 9.79 -0.67
CA GLY A 16 5.65 10.20 0.57
C GLY A 16 4.12 10.26 0.48
N PRO A 17 3.43 10.67 1.57
CA PRO A 17 3.99 11.44 2.70
C PRO A 17 4.48 10.61 3.91
N SER A 18 4.19 9.30 3.99
CA SER A 18 4.39 8.54 5.24
C SER A 18 5.14 7.22 5.03
N SER A 19 6.16 6.97 5.84
CA SER A 19 6.87 5.68 5.82
C SER A 19 5.99 4.52 6.28
N SER A 20 5.13 4.73 7.29
CA SER A 20 4.23 3.70 7.80
C SER A 20 2.98 3.54 6.94
N HIS A 21 2.28 4.64 6.68
CA HIS A 21 0.96 4.61 6.04
C HIS A 21 1.03 4.61 4.50
N THR A 22 2.17 4.95 3.90
CA THR A 22 2.38 4.88 2.45
C THR A 22 3.31 3.72 2.10
N ALA A 23 4.60 3.79 2.46
CA ALA A 23 5.56 2.75 2.07
C ALA A 23 5.27 1.40 2.74
N GLY A 24 4.92 1.39 4.03
CA GLY A 24 4.51 0.17 4.74
C GLY A 24 3.27 -0.48 4.12
N ALA A 25 2.24 0.32 3.87
CA ALA A 25 1.01 -0.12 3.21
C ALA A 25 1.28 -0.75 1.83
N LEU A 26 2.07 -0.07 0.99
CA LEU A 26 2.45 -0.56 -0.33
C LEU A 26 3.20 -1.89 -0.24
N ARG A 27 4.17 -2.01 0.66
CA ARG A 27 4.94 -3.26 0.83
C ARG A 27 4.04 -4.44 1.22
N ILE A 28 3.04 -4.22 2.07
CA ILE A 28 2.05 -5.24 2.43
C ILE A 28 1.23 -5.66 1.20
N ALA A 29 0.72 -4.69 0.43
CA ALA A 29 -0.03 -4.99 -0.79
C ALA A 29 0.83 -5.68 -1.86
N LEU A 30 2.10 -5.28 -2.01
CA LEU A 30 3.06 -5.89 -2.93
C LEU A 30 3.39 -7.34 -2.54
N LEU A 31 3.47 -7.63 -1.24
CA LEU A 31 3.61 -9.01 -0.76
C LEU A 31 2.39 -9.85 -1.16
N ALA A 32 1.17 -9.34 -0.91
CA ALA A 32 -0.05 -10.02 -1.32
C ALA A 32 -0.11 -10.24 -2.85
N ARG A 33 0.33 -9.24 -3.64
CA ARG A 33 0.43 -9.34 -5.10
C ARG A 33 1.32 -10.50 -5.55
N LYS A 34 2.46 -10.69 -4.89
CA LYS A 34 3.43 -11.76 -5.19
C LYS A 34 2.91 -13.16 -4.86
N MET A 35 1.89 -13.29 -4.02
CA MET A 35 1.26 -14.57 -3.68
C MET A 35 0.33 -15.10 -4.78
N VAL A 36 -0.13 -14.23 -5.70
CA VAL A 36 -1.06 -14.59 -6.77
C VAL A 36 -0.33 -14.70 -8.11
N LYS A 37 -0.45 -15.84 -8.78
CA LYS A 37 0.03 -16.02 -10.16
C LYS A 37 -0.90 -15.31 -11.15
N GLY A 38 -0.34 -14.69 -12.19
CA GLY A 38 -1.13 -13.97 -13.20
C GLY A 38 -1.63 -12.61 -12.70
N SER A 39 -2.63 -12.03 -13.37
CA SER A 39 -3.19 -10.71 -13.05
C SER A 39 -4.26 -10.79 -11.94
N ILE A 40 -4.20 -9.88 -10.97
CA ILE A 40 -5.28 -9.70 -9.98
C ILE A 40 -6.42 -8.91 -10.62
N ARG A 41 -7.63 -9.48 -10.63
CA ARG A 41 -8.85 -8.81 -11.15
C ARG A 41 -9.59 -8.00 -10.08
N LYS A 42 -9.54 -8.45 -8.83
CA LYS A 42 -10.26 -7.81 -7.72
C LYS A 42 -9.41 -7.78 -6.46
N ALA A 43 -9.40 -6.66 -5.76
CA ALA A 43 -8.75 -6.50 -4.46
C ALA A 43 -9.71 -5.85 -3.44
N GLU A 44 -9.70 -6.37 -2.22
CA GLU A 44 -10.44 -5.79 -1.11
C GLU A 44 -9.48 -5.42 0.00
N PHE A 45 -9.52 -4.16 0.42
CA PHE A 45 -8.67 -3.65 1.48
C PHE A 45 -9.53 -3.36 2.70
N VAL A 46 -9.38 -4.18 3.74
CA VAL A 46 -10.02 -3.95 5.04
C VAL A 46 -9.03 -3.22 5.94
N LEU A 47 -9.38 -1.99 6.31
CA LEU A 47 -8.52 -1.09 7.08
C LEU A 47 -9.02 -1.04 8.52
N TYR A 48 -8.08 -1.18 9.46
CA TYR A 48 -8.34 -1.17 10.90
C TYR A 48 -7.61 -0.02 11.59
N GLY A 49 -8.11 0.44 12.74
CA GLY A 49 -7.39 1.37 13.62
C GLY A 49 -6.93 2.66 12.93
N SER A 50 -5.64 2.99 13.06
CA SER A 50 -5.05 4.22 12.47
C SER A 50 -5.13 4.25 10.94
N PHE A 51 -5.01 3.10 10.29
CA PHE A 51 -5.21 2.98 8.84
C PHE A 51 -6.63 3.36 8.48
N ALA A 52 -7.64 2.79 9.14
CA ALA A 52 -9.05 3.12 8.86
C ALA A 52 -9.33 4.63 8.99
N ARG A 53 -8.69 5.29 9.96
CA ARG A 53 -8.92 6.71 10.26
C ARG A 53 -8.20 7.68 9.32
N THR A 54 -7.04 7.31 8.77
CA THR A 54 -6.15 8.27 8.08
C THR A 54 -5.77 7.87 6.66
N TYR A 55 -6.32 6.77 6.12
CA TYR A 55 -5.86 6.20 4.86
C TYR A 55 -5.87 7.16 3.67
N ARG A 56 -6.83 8.09 3.59
CA ARG A 56 -6.88 9.10 2.52
C ARG A 56 -5.84 10.21 2.72
N GLY A 57 -5.68 10.69 3.95
CA GLY A 57 -4.76 11.79 4.28
C GLY A 57 -3.29 11.42 4.09
N HIS A 58 -2.94 10.15 4.32
CA HIS A 58 -1.59 9.62 4.12
C HIS A 58 -1.39 8.91 2.78
N GLY A 59 -2.38 8.93 1.87
CA GLY A 59 -2.29 8.26 0.57
C GLY A 59 -2.15 6.73 0.65
N THR A 60 -2.60 6.13 1.75
CA THR A 60 -2.58 4.68 1.98
C THR A 60 -3.43 3.94 0.95
N ASP A 61 -4.59 4.48 0.59
CA ASP A 61 -5.42 3.93 -0.48
C ASP A 61 -4.63 3.81 -1.80
N LYS A 62 -3.97 4.89 -2.20
CA LYS A 62 -3.14 4.92 -3.40
C LYS A 62 -2.00 3.91 -3.30
N ALA A 63 -1.32 3.86 -2.16
CA ALA A 63 -0.22 2.95 -1.90
C ALA A 63 -0.63 1.47 -1.96
N LEU A 64 -1.79 1.12 -1.39
CA LEU A 64 -2.33 -0.24 -1.40
C LEU A 64 -2.70 -0.67 -2.83
N VAL A 65 -3.35 0.19 -3.60
CA VAL A 65 -3.66 -0.08 -5.01
C VAL A 65 -2.38 -0.22 -5.83
N ALA A 66 -1.40 0.67 -5.64
CA ALA A 66 -0.11 0.60 -6.31
C ALA A 66 0.64 -0.71 -6.01
N GLY A 67 0.64 -1.15 -4.75
CA GLY A 67 1.25 -2.42 -4.36
C GLY A 67 0.58 -3.63 -5.03
N ILE A 68 -0.76 -3.64 -5.12
CA ILE A 68 -1.50 -4.67 -5.89
C ILE A 68 -1.18 -4.61 -7.38
N LEU A 69 -0.91 -3.43 -7.95
CA LEU A 69 -0.47 -3.31 -9.33
C LEU A 69 1.00 -3.74 -9.53
N GLY A 70 1.73 -4.01 -8.45
CA GLY A 70 3.11 -4.49 -8.49
C GLY A 70 4.16 -3.37 -8.50
N PHE A 71 3.78 -2.13 -8.15
CA PHE A 71 4.71 -1.00 -8.11
C PHE A 71 5.62 -1.07 -6.86
N GLY A 72 6.83 -0.52 -7.00
CA GLY A 72 7.81 -0.33 -5.91
C GLY A 72 7.51 0.91 -5.06
N THR A 73 8.19 1.07 -3.93
CA THR A 73 7.97 2.19 -2.98
C THR A 73 8.36 3.55 -3.54
N GLU A 74 9.32 3.57 -4.45
CA GLU A 74 9.93 4.73 -5.11
C GLU A 74 9.22 5.11 -6.42
N ASP A 75 8.21 4.33 -6.83
CA ASP A 75 7.56 4.47 -8.12
C ASP A 75 6.62 5.69 -8.14
N TYR A 76 6.90 6.66 -9.02
CA TYR A 76 6.09 7.87 -9.14
C TYR A 76 4.63 7.59 -9.50
N ARG A 77 4.33 6.44 -10.12
CA ARG A 77 2.97 6.01 -10.51
C ARG A 77 2.07 5.75 -9.31
N ILE A 78 2.59 5.66 -8.08
CA ILE A 78 1.79 5.57 -6.85
C ILE A 78 0.77 6.72 -6.78
N ARG A 79 1.15 7.92 -7.20
CA ARG A 79 0.29 9.12 -7.14
C ARG A 79 -1.02 8.96 -7.93
N ASP A 80 -0.95 8.20 -9.02
CA ASP A 80 -2.00 8.00 -10.02
C ASP A 80 -2.48 6.54 -10.05
N SER A 81 -2.26 5.79 -8.96
CA SER A 81 -2.50 4.35 -8.93
C SER A 81 -3.94 3.95 -9.26
N PHE A 82 -4.92 4.79 -8.97
CA PHE A 82 -6.33 4.57 -9.35
C PHE A 82 -6.54 4.62 -10.88
N GLU A 83 -5.79 5.45 -11.60
CA GLU A 83 -5.85 5.49 -13.06
C GLU A 83 -5.22 4.24 -13.66
N TYR A 84 -4.06 3.84 -13.13
CA TYR A 84 -3.40 2.60 -13.54
C TYR A 84 -4.24 1.36 -13.22
N ALA A 85 -4.97 1.36 -12.09
CA ALA A 85 -5.90 0.29 -11.75
C ALA A 85 -7.03 0.17 -12.79
N ARG A 86 -7.60 1.31 -13.19
CA ARG A 86 -8.63 1.35 -14.25
C ARG A 86 -8.09 0.80 -15.57
N LYS A 87 -6.89 1.23 -15.99
CA LYS A 87 -6.21 0.75 -17.20
C LYS A 87 -5.92 -0.75 -17.16
N ALA A 88 -5.59 -1.29 -15.99
CA ALA A 88 -5.34 -2.71 -15.78
C ALA A 88 -6.61 -3.56 -15.63
N GLY A 89 -7.79 -2.93 -15.55
CA GLY A 89 -9.05 -3.64 -15.26
C GLY A 89 -9.06 -4.25 -13.85
N LEU A 90 -8.41 -3.60 -12.88
CA LEU A 90 -8.42 -3.98 -11.47
C LEU A 90 -9.61 -3.33 -10.77
N GLU A 91 -10.55 -4.14 -10.30
CA GLU A 91 -11.59 -3.71 -9.39
C GLU A 91 -11.06 -3.66 -7.96
N TYR A 92 -11.39 -2.63 -7.20
CA TYR A 92 -11.00 -2.55 -5.80
C TYR A 92 -12.03 -1.86 -4.92
N ARG A 93 -12.05 -2.21 -3.63
CA ARG A 93 -12.83 -1.50 -2.62
C ARG A 93 -12.08 -1.39 -1.29
N PHE A 94 -12.40 -0.33 -0.55
CA PHE A 94 -11.90 -0.09 0.80
C PHE A 94 -13.03 -0.23 1.80
N ILE A 95 -12.81 -1.02 2.83
CA ILE A 95 -13.74 -1.21 3.95
C ILE A 95 -13.02 -0.72 5.20
N THR A 96 -13.57 0.28 5.86
CA THR A 96 -13.04 0.76 7.14
C THR A 96 -13.76 0.04 8.28
N ASN A 97 -13.03 -0.75 9.05
CA ASN A 97 -13.51 -1.31 10.29
C ASN A 97 -13.01 -0.43 11.46
N THR A 98 -13.93 0.36 12.01
CA THR A 98 -13.68 1.27 13.13
C THR A 98 -14.12 0.69 14.48
N GLU A 99 -14.55 -0.58 14.52
CA GLU A 99 -14.92 -1.21 15.77
C GLU A 99 -13.68 -1.40 16.64
N LYS A 100 -13.75 -0.94 17.89
CA LYS A 100 -12.78 -1.29 18.92
C LYS A 100 -13.10 -2.71 19.35
N LYS A 101 -12.13 -3.63 19.27
CA LYS A 101 -12.18 -4.87 20.04
C LYS A 101 -12.31 -4.55 21.52
#